data_AF-A0A8T4TEZ7-F1
#
_entry.id   AF-A0A8T4TEZ7-F1
#
_cell.length_a   1.000
_cell.length_b   1.000
_cell.length_c   1.000
_cell.angle_alpha   90.00
_cell.angle_beta   90.00
_cell.angle_gamma   90.00
#
_symmetry.space_group_name_H-M   'P 1'
#
loop_
_entity.id
_entity.type
_entity.pdbx_description
1 polymer ?
#
loop_
_entity_poly.entity_id
_entity_poly.type
_entity_poly.pdbx_seq_one_letter_code
_entity_poly.pdbx_strand_id
1 'polypeptide(L)'
;MKPGVILLPLLILISGCSLLADNKNKNIECASNSDCAVVGCSSQLCVSADKASEIITTCEYREEYSCLKLTSCDCINNKCQWLENDNYNECLEEVRG
;
A
#
# COMPACT_ATOMS: atom_id res chain seq x y z
N MET A 1 19.61 64.72 -9.35
CA MET A 1 18.81 65.06 -8.16
C MET A 1 17.35 64.68 -8.38
N LYS A 2 16.92 63.58 -7.75
CA LYS A 2 15.61 63.40 -7.12
C LYS A 2 15.83 62.32 -6.03
N PRO A 3 15.73 62.68 -4.74
CA PRO A 3 15.93 61.75 -3.63
C PRO A 3 14.64 60.98 -3.38
N GLY A 4 14.73 59.77 -2.82
CA GLY A 4 13.54 59.02 -2.46
C GLY A 4 13.80 57.58 -2.08
N VAL A 5 14.78 57.33 -1.21
CA VAL A 5 14.83 56.09 -0.44
C VAL A 5 13.70 56.18 0.58
N ILE A 6 12.59 55.48 0.34
CA ILE A 6 11.62 55.17 1.38
C ILE A 6 11.87 53.73 1.82
N LEU A 7 12.35 53.66 3.05
CA LEU A 7 12.58 52.49 3.89
C LEU A 7 11.24 51.87 4.32
N LEU A 8 11.28 50.54 4.57
CA LEU A 8 10.33 49.66 5.28
C LEU A 8 9.32 48.84 4.44
N PRO A 9 9.07 47.55 4.77
CA PRO A 9 9.93 46.60 5.48
C PRO A 9 10.05 45.23 4.77
N LEU A 10 11.14 44.57 5.09
CA LEU A 10 11.45 43.17 4.86
C LEU A 10 10.49 42.28 5.70
N LEU A 11 9.30 42.00 5.20
CA LEU A 11 8.33 40.98 5.65
C LEU A 11 7.37 40.85 4.47
N ILE A 12 7.28 39.74 3.73
CA ILE A 12 6.62 38.48 4.10
C ILE A 12 7.21 37.39 3.18
N LEU A 13 8.19 36.62 3.67
CA LEU A 13 8.66 35.36 3.09
C LEU A 13 7.80 34.18 3.59
N ILE A 14 6.47 34.26 3.47
CA ILE A 14 5.56 33.17 3.90
C ILE A 14 4.29 33.14 3.03
N SER A 15 4.43 32.69 1.79
CA SER A 15 3.30 32.12 1.03
C SER A 15 3.84 31.26 -0.10
N GLY A 16 3.82 29.93 -0.06
CA GLY A 16 3.47 29.03 1.02
C GLY A 16 4.16 27.70 0.75
N CYS A 17 4.80 27.13 1.78
CA CYS A 17 4.80 25.68 1.89
C CYS A 17 3.35 25.30 2.20
N SER A 18 2.55 25.08 1.16
CA SER A 18 1.32 24.31 1.32
C SER A 18 1.77 22.94 1.80
N LEU A 19 1.59 22.76 3.11
CA LEU A 19 1.57 21.51 3.84
C LEU A 19 1.17 20.39 2.88
N LEU A 20 2.09 19.45 2.65
CA LEU A 20 1.71 18.06 2.45
C LEU A 20 0.99 17.64 3.74
N ALA A 21 -0.28 18.01 3.84
CA ALA A 21 -1.19 17.43 4.80
C ALA A 21 -1.48 16.01 4.30
N ASP A 22 -0.46 15.15 4.33
CA ASP A 22 -0.68 13.72 4.28
C ASP A 22 -1.22 13.33 5.66
N ASN A 23 -2.48 13.71 5.91
CA ASN A 23 -3.29 13.15 6.99
C ASN A 23 -3.68 11.72 6.57
N LYS A 24 -2.71 10.87 6.25
CA LYS A 24 -2.97 9.43 6.24
C LYS A 24 -3.11 9.06 7.69
N ASN A 25 -4.35 8.91 8.13
CA ASN A 25 -4.62 7.92 9.16
C ASN A 25 -3.97 6.61 8.67
N LYS A 26 -2.79 6.29 9.21
CA LYS A 26 -1.87 5.22 8.77
C LYS A 26 -2.44 3.80 8.95
N ASN A 27 -3.75 3.69 9.12
CA ASN A 27 -4.50 2.49 9.47
C ASN A 27 -5.45 2.00 8.38
N ILE A 28 -5.63 2.75 7.29
CA ILE A 28 -6.46 2.34 6.14
C ILE A 28 -5.53 2.07 4.96
N GLU A 29 -5.32 0.79 4.66
CA GLU A 29 -4.53 0.33 3.52
C GLU A 29 -5.38 0.17 2.25
N CYS A 30 -6.67 -0.15 2.39
CA CYS A 30 -7.61 -0.30 1.28
C CYS A 30 -9.04 0.11 1.68
N ALA A 31 -9.87 0.45 0.69
CA ALA A 31 -11.29 0.72 0.85
C ALA A 31 -12.18 -0.33 0.13
N SER A 32 -11.65 -0.99 -0.90
CA SER A 32 -12.33 -1.96 -1.74
C SER A 32 -11.35 -3.02 -2.24
N ASN A 33 -11.85 -4.17 -2.72
CA ASN A 33 -10.99 -5.26 -3.21
C ASN A 33 -10.12 -4.82 -4.40
N SER A 34 -10.57 -3.86 -5.21
CA SER A 34 -9.77 -3.30 -6.32
C SER A 34 -8.56 -2.49 -5.87
N ASP A 35 -8.49 -2.10 -4.59
CA ASP A 35 -7.32 -1.44 -4.01
C ASP A 35 -6.23 -2.44 -3.60
N CYS A 36 -6.47 -3.74 -3.77
CA CYS A 36 -5.55 -4.82 -3.43
C CYS A 36 -5.01 -5.51 -4.68
N ALA A 37 -3.78 -5.98 -4.61
CA ALA A 37 -3.08 -6.63 -5.71
C ALA A 37 -2.28 -7.84 -5.21
N VAL A 38 -2.28 -8.88 -6.05
CA VAL A 38 -1.42 -10.04 -5.89
C VAL A 38 -0.07 -9.76 -6.55
N VAL A 39 1.01 -9.85 -5.79
CA VAL A 39 2.38 -9.61 -6.27
C VAL A 39 3.37 -10.63 -5.73
N GLY A 40 4.64 -10.48 -6.10
CA GLY A 40 5.72 -11.42 -5.78
C GLY A 40 5.88 -12.51 -6.84
N CYS A 41 7.09 -13.07 -6.92
CA CYS A 41 7.46 -14.00 -7.99
C CYS A 41 6.58 -15.27 -8.04
N SER A 42 6.10 -15.74 -6.89
CA SER A 42 5.21 -16.90 -6.76
C SER A 42 3.77 -16.48 -6.49
N SER A 43 3.41 -15.22 -6.77
CA SER A 43 2.11 -14.62 -6.44
C SER A 43 1.75 -14.75 -4.95
N GLN A 44 2.77 -14.68 -4.09
CA GLN A 44 2.64 -15.02 -2.67
C GLN A 44 2.21 -13.85 -1.77
N LEU A 45 2.22 -12.62 -2.28
CA LEU A 45 1.91 -11.43 -1.50
C LEU A 45 0.55 -10.85 -1.91
N CYS A 46 -0.26 -10.51 -0.91
CA CYS A 46 -1.46 -9.69 -1.05
C CYS A 46 -1.19 -8.34 -0.37
N VAL A 47 -1.20 -7.27 -1.16
CA VAL A 47 -0.79 -5.93 -0.72
C VAL A 47 -1.68 -4.87 -1.36
N SER A 48 -1.58 -3.63 -0.88
CA SER A 48 -2.20 -2.51 -1.57
C SER A 48 -1.63 -2.31 -2.99
N ALA A 49 -2.51 -2.00 -3.94
CA ALA A 49 -2.17 -1.86 -5.35
C ALA A 49 -1.18 -0.71 -5.61
N ASP A 50 -1.19 0.33 -4.78
CA ASP A 50 -0.23 1.44 -4.86
C ASP A 50 1.21 1.00 -4.57
N LYS A 51 1.41 0.00 -3.71
CA LYS A 51 2.73 -0.56 -3.38
C LYS A 51 3.17 -1.70 -4.29
N ALA A 52 2.26 -2.24 -5.10
CA ALA A 52 2.52 -3.41 -5.94
C ALA A 52 3.77 -3.25 -6.81
N SER A 53 3.97 -2.06 -7.40
CA SER A 53 5.10 -1.77 -8.29
C SER A 53 6.45 -1.59 -7.59
N GLU A 54 6.45 -1.40 -6.27
CA GLU A 54 7.66 -1.15 -5.47
C GLU A 54 8.24 -2.43 -4.86
N ILE A 55 7.50 -3.53 -4.93
CA ILE A 55 7.84 -4.78 -4.26
C ILE A 55 8.57 -5.71 -5.22
N ILE A 56 9.82 -6.04 -4.87
CA ILE A 56 10.61 -7.09 -5.52
C ILE A 56 10.85 -8.18 -4.48
N THR A 57 10.44 -9.41 -4.79
CA THR A 57 10.68 -10.57 -3.94
C THR A 57 11.78 -11.45 -4.52
N THR A 58 12.41 -12.25 -3.68
CA THR A 58 13.09 -13.46 -4.15
C THR A 58 12.08 -14.40 -4.81
N CYS A 59 12.56 -15.24 -5.74
CA CYS A 59 11.75 -16.30 -6.36
C CYS A 59 11.81 -17.56 -5.52
N GLU A 60 11.25 -17.49 -4.31
CA GLU A 60 11.06 -18.64 -3.44
C GLU A 60 9.81 -19.41 -3.85
N TYR A 61 9.96 -20.72 -3.98
CA TYR A 61 8.85 -21.63 -4.22
C TYR A 61 8.58 -22.44 -2.95
N ARG A 62 7.31 -22.48 -2.56
CA ARG A 62 6.81 -23.33 -1.49
C ARG A 62 5.45 -23.88 -1.86
N GLU A 63 5.15 -25.09 -1.42
CA GLU A 63 3.93 -25.80 -1.82
C GLU A 63 2.67 -25.05 -1.38
N GLU A 64 2.70 -24.37 -0.23
CA GLU A 64 1.58 -23.55 0.26
C GLU A 64 1.20 -22.40 -0.67
N TYR A 65 2.12 -21.91 -1.51
CA TYR A 65 1.79 -20.85 -2.47
C TYR A 65 0.85 -21.34 -3.57
N SER A 66 0.78 -22.65 -3.82
CA SER A 66 -0.19 -23.22 -4.76
C SER A 66 -1.63 -23.07 -4.26
N CYS A 67 -1.84 -23.10 -2.94
CA CYS A 67 -3.15 -22.92 -2.30
C CYS A 67 -3.71 -21.51 -2.50
N LEU A 68 -2.87 -20.50 -2.74
CA LEU A 68 -3.30 -19.11 -2.96
C LEU A 68 -4.19 -18.94 -4.20
N LYS A 69 -4.18 -19.91 -5.13
CA LYS A 69 -5.09 -19.95 -6.28
C LYS A 69 -6.55 -20.25 -5.90
N LEU A 70 -6.77 -20.74 -4.68
CA LEU A 70 -8.09 -21.11 -4.13
C LEU A 70 -8.69 -19.97 -3.29
N THR A 71 -8.04 -18.82 -3.23
CA THR A 71 -8.50 -17.63 -2.50
C THR A 71 -8.31 -16.35 -3.33
N SER A 72 -8.86 -15.25 -2.85
CA SER A 72 -8.72 -13.90 -3.40
C SER A 72 -7.92 -13.00 -2.44
N CYS A 73 -7.23 -12.02 -3.02
CA CYS A 73 -6.61 -10.92 -2.28
C CYS A 73 -7.62 -9.78 -2.18
N ASP A 74 -8.22 -9.62 -1.00
CA ASP A 74 -9.38 -8.75 -0.79
C ASP A 74 -9.11 -7.69 0.29
N CYS A 75 -9.97 -6.65 0.30
CA CYS A 75 -9.91 -5.62 1.32
C CYS A 75 -10.74 -6.02 2.53
N ILE A 76 -10.08 -6.52 3.58
CA ILE A 76 -10.71 -7.00 4.80
C ILE A 76 -10.28 -6.09 5.95
N ASN A 77 -11.24 -5.46 6.64
CA ASN A 77 -10.98 -4.53 7.74
C ASN A 77 -9.95 -3.45 7.38
N ASN A 78 -10.13 -2.86 6.18
CA ASN A 78 -9.25 -1.84 5.61
C ASN A 78 -7.80 -2.28 5.39
N LYS A 79 -7.53 -3.58 5.27
CA LYS A 79 -6.22 -4.15 4.92
C LYS A 79 -6.34 -5.17 3.81
N CYS A 80 -5.33 -5.21 2.94
CA CYS A 80 -5.27 -6.21 1.89
C CYS A 80 -4.84 -7.54 2.51
N GLN A 81 -5.71 -8.55 2.42
CA GLN A 81 -5.53 -9.84 3.06
C GLN A 81 -6.02 -10.96 2.14
N TRP A 82 -5.42 -12.13 2.28
CA TRP A 82 -5.96 -13.34 1.66
C TRP A 82 -7.28 -13.72 2.33
N LEU A 83 -8.32 -13.97 1.54
CA LEU A 83 -9.64 -14.32 2.05
C LEU A 83 -9.65 -15.77 2.57
N GLU A 84 -9.95 -15.94 3.86
CA GLU A 84 -10.11 -17.28 4.43
C GLU A 84 -11.36 -17.99 3.86
N ASN A 85 -11.19 -19.20 3.36
CA ASN A 85 -12.27 -20.07 2.88
C ASN A 85 -11.88 -21.55 3.01
N ASP A 86 -12.86 -22.45 2.90
CA ASP A 86 -12.67 -23.88 3.16
C ASP A 86 -11.63 -24.51 2.22
N ASN A 87 -11.71 -24.24 0.91
CA ASN A 87 -10.78 -24.81 -0.09
C ASN A 87 -9.34 -24.35 0.15
N TYR A 88 -9.15 -23.08 0.48
CA TYR A 88 -7.83 -22.52 0.80
C TYR A 88 -7.26 -23.15 2.08
N ASN A 89 -8.07 -23.26 3.13
CA ASN A 89 -7.65 -23.82 4.42
C ASN A 89 -7.36 -25.31 4.34
N GLU A 90 -8.21 -26.09 3.66
CA GLU A 90 -7.99 -27.52 3.46
C GLU A 90 -6.67 -27.79 2.72
N CYS A 91 -6.40 -27.04 1.65
CA CYS A 91 -5.12 -27.13 0.93
C CYS A 91 -3.92 -26.81 1.83
N LEU A 92 -4.02 -25.76 2.66
CA LEU A 92 -2.94 -25.39 3.57
C LEU A 92 -2.65 -26.48 4.61
N GLU A 93 -3.67 -27.14 5.14
CA GLU A 93 -3.50 -28.25 6.09
C GLU A 93 -2.88 -29.48 5.40
N GLU A 94 -3.29 -29.79 4.16
CA GLU A 94 -2.73 -30.90 3.38
C GLU A 94 -1.23 -30.72 3.12
N VAL A 95 -0.78 -29.53 2.73
CA VAL A 95 0.63 -29.28 2.39
C VAL A 95 1.53 -29.00 3.59
N ARG A 96 0.96 -28.83 4.79
CA ARG A 96 1.71 -28.57 6.04
C ARG A 96 1.75 -29.76 7.00
N GLY A 97 0.77 -30.66 6.93
CA GLY A 97 0.65 -31.87 7.76
C GLY A 97 1.59 -33.00 7.33
#